data_AF-A0A7S0F0S5-F1
#
_entry.id   AF-A0A7S0F0S5-F1
#
_cell.length_a   1.000
_cell.length_b   1.000
_cell.length_c   1.000
_cell.angle_alpha   90.00
_cell.angle_beta   90.00
_cell.angle_gamma   90.00
#
_symmetry.space_group_name_H-M   'P 1'
#
loop_
_entity.id
_entity.type
_entity.pdbx_description
1 polymer ?
#
loop_
_entity_poly.entity_id
_entity_poly.type
_entity_poly.pdbx_seq_one_letter_code
_entity_poly.pdbx_strand_id
1 'polypeptide(L)'
;MPHVTVDEVGGALRVSTSRLRVLVPLGAAVTLALQWEWKDLAAGVWRPLMADRLTGAYYLGRSDARLNHFVKRQRGDRFFGLGEKTGALDRAGRRFRMDCTDAMGYDAEHSDPLYKFWPFYIAKPSCA
;
A
#
# COMPACT_ATOMS: atom_id res chain seq x y z
N MET A 1 8.88 -15.57 -17.00
CA MET A 1 8.10 -14.39 -16.56
C MET A 1 6.61 -14.70 -16.70
N PRO A 2 5.72 -14.16 -15.85
CA PRO A 2 4.29 -14.40 -15.99
C PRO A 2 3.78 -13.79 -17.31
N HIS A 3 2.83 -14.46 -17.95
CA HIS A 3 2.13 -13.90 -19.11
C HIS A 3 1.29 -12.69 -18.67
N VAL A 4 1.40 -11.59 -19.41
CA VAL A 4 0.70 -10.32 -19.14
C VAL A 4 -0.23 -10.00 -20.30
N THR A 5 -1.47 -9.63 -20.01
CA THR A 5 -2.42 -9.08 -20.97
C THR A 5 -2.76 -7.64 -20.61
N VAL A 6 -3.06 -6.84 -21.62
CA VAL A 6 -3.51 -5.44 -21.46
C VAL A 6 -4.78 -5.26 -22.28
N ASP A 7 -5.82 -4.72 -21.67
CA ASP A 7 -7.09 -4.44 -22.31
C ASP A 7 -7.72 -3.14 -21.79
N GLU A 8 -8.49 -2.45 -22.61
CA GLU A 8 -9.18 -1.22 -22.21
C GLU A 8 -10.61 -1.53 -21.75
N VAL A 9 -10.98 -1.06 -20.56
CA VAL A 9 -12.29 -1.32 -19.95
C VAL A 9 -12.78 -0.04 -19.28
N GLY A 10 -13.89 0.51 -19.79
CA GLY A 10 -14.59 1.62 -19.14
C GLY A 10 -13.74 2.87 -18.91
N GLY A 11 -12.86 3.21 -19.87
CA GLY A 11 -11.94 4.35 -19.74
C GLY A 11 -10.76 4.09 -18.80
N ALA A 12 -10.38 2.83 -18.58
CA ALA A 12 -9.19 2.44 -17.84
C ALA A 12 -8.42 1.35 -18.60
N LEU A 13 -7.10 1.31 -18.45
CA LEU A 13 -6.31 0.12 -18.82
C LEU A 13 -6.38 -0.91 -17.71
N ARG A 14 -6.72 -2.13 -18.06
CA ARG A 14 -6.61 -3.29 -17.19
C ARG A 14 -5.37 -4.07 -17.61
N VAL A 15 -4.41 -4.20 -16.71
CA VAL A 15 -3.19 -5.00 -16.90
C VAL A 15 -3.31 -6.23 -16.01
N SER A 16 -3.28 -7.42 -16.61
CA SER A 16 -3.61 -8.67 -15.91
C SER A 16 -2.54 -9.75 -16.08
N THR A 17 -2.38 -10.54 -15.03
CA THR A 17 -1.71 -11.85 -15.03
C THR A 17 -2.73 -12.94 -14.65
N SER A 18 -2.29 -14.18 -14.43
CA SER A 18 -3.16 -15.24 -13.92
C SER A 18 -3.58 -15.06 -12.46
N ARG A 19 -2.89 -14.24 -11.66
CA ARG A 19 -3.12 -14.10 -10.20
C ARG A 19 -3.37 -12.68 -9.72
N LEU A 20 -2.91 -11.68 -10.46
CA LEU A 20 -2.98 -10.27 -10.08
C LEU A 20 -3.35 -9.44 -11.29
N ARG A 21 -4.18 -8.42 -11.08
CA ARG A 21 -4.46 -7.40 -12.08
C ARG A 21 -4.54 -6.02 -11.45
N VAL A 22 -4.31 -5.01 -12.28
CA VAL A 22 -4.39 -3.59 -11.90
C VAL A 22 -5.23 -2.84 -12.93
N LEU A 23 -6.09 -1.95 -12.44
CA LEU A 23 -6.82 -0.96 -13.23
C LEU A 23 -6.09 0.38 -13.12
N VAL A 24 -5.76 0.95 -14.28
CA VAL A 24 -5.12 2.25 -14.44
C VAL A 24 -6.12 3.17 -15.14
N PRO A 25 -6.75 4.13 -14.43
CA PRO A 25 -7.72 5.03 -15.05
C PRO A 25 -7.05 5.88 -16.15
N LEU A 26 -7.77 6.06 -17.26
CA LEU A 26 -7.38 6.94 -18.37
C LEU A 26 -8.26 8.18 -18.41
N GLY A 27 -7.72 9.25 -18.99
CA GLY A 27 -8.45 10.49 -19.26
C GLY A 27 -7.88 11.71 -18.53
N ALA A 28 -7.88 12.85 -19.22
CA ALA A 28 -7.29 14.09 -18.71
C ALA A 28 -8.00 14.67 -17.47
N ALA A 29 -9.25 14.29 -17.24
CA ALA A 29 -10.05 14.73 -16.09
C ALA A 29 -9.97 13.77 -14.89
N VAL A 30 -9.26 12.65 -14.99
CA VAL A 30 -9.20 11.63 -13.94
C VAL A 30 -7.85 11.70 -13.23
N THR A 31 -7.87 11.68 -11.89
CA THR A 31 -6.64 11.60 -11.11
C THR A 31 -6.09 10.18 -11.15
N LEU A 32 -4.78 10.04 -11.36
CA LEU A 32 -4.12 8.73 -11.31
C LEU A 32 -4.34 8.10 -9.92
N ALA A 33 -5.08 7.00 -9.88
CA ALA A 33 -5.36 6.21 -8.69
C ALA A 33 -5.54 4.74 -9.10
N LEU A 34 -4.58 3.91 -8.75
CA LEU A 34 -4.56 2.51 -9.12
C LEU A 34 -5.51 1.68 -8.25
N GLN A 35 -6.10 0.65 -8.86
CA GLN A 35 -6.89 -0.35 -8.14
C GLN A 35 -6.34 -1.73 -8.44
N TRP A 36 -5.97 -2.46 -7.40
CA TRP A 36 -5.38 -3.78 -7.48
C TRP A 36 -6.38 -4.83 -7.05
N GLU A 37 -6.41 -5.93 -7.80
CA GLU A 37 -7.23 -7.09 -7.52
C GLU A 37 -6.40 -8.36 -7.64
N TRP A 38 -6.70 -9.33 -6.78
CA TRP A 38 -6.09 -10.66 -6.82
C TRP A 38 -7.13 -11.69 -7.23
N LYS A 39 -6.67 -12.79 -7.84
CA LYS A 39 -7.54 -13.89 -8.22
C LYS A 39 -7.67 -14.88 -7.08
N ASP A 40 -8.87 -14.97 -6.51
CA ASP A 40 -9.26 -16.06 -5.62
C ASP A 40 -9.37 -17.33 -6.44
N LEU A 41 -8.36 -18.19 -6.33
CA LEU A 41 -8.29 -19.43 -7.11
C LEU A 41 -9.34 -20.45 -6.67
N ALA A 42 -9.80 -20.40 -5.42
CA ALA A 42 -10.81 -21.32 -4.92
C ALA A 42 -12.21 -20.95 -5.43
N ALA A 43 -12.54 -19.66 -5.40
CA ALA A 43 -13.83 -19.16 -5.87
C ALA A 43 -13.85 -18.81 -7.37
N GLY A 44 -12.68 -18.74 -8.02
CA GLY A 44 -12.56 -18.35 -9.43
C GLY A 44 -12.84 -16.87 -9.71
N VAL A 45 -13.00 -16.05 -8.68
CA VAL A 45 -13.37 -14.62 -8.77
C VAL A 45 -12.18 -13.69 -8.52
N TRP A 46 -12.25 -12.49 -9.06
CA TRP A 46 -11.32 -11.42 -8.73
C TRP A 46 -11.81 -10.68 -7.49
N ARG A 47 -10.93 -10.43 -6.54
CA ARG A 47 -11.22 -9.72 -5.29
C ARG A 47 -10.35 -8.47 -5.18
N PRO A 48 -10.86 -7.36 -4.62
CA PRO A 48 -10.05 -6.20 -4.29
C PRO A 48 -8.89 -6.58 -3.37
N LEU A 49 -7.70 -6.04 -3.65
CA LEU A 49 -6.51 -6.18 -2.83
C LEU A 49 -6.14 -4.85 -2.15
N MET A 50 -6.08 -3.79 -2.94
CA MET A 50 -5.62 -2.46 -2.53
C MET A 50 -6.15 -1.44 -3.53
N ALA A 51 -6.47 -0.23 -3.08
CA ALA A 51 -6.78 0.88 -3.97
C ALA A 51 -6.10 2.14 -3.47
N ASP A 52 -5.64 2.98 -4.39
CA ASP A 52 -5.15 4.31 -4.08
C ASP A 52 -6.27 5.23 -3.61
N ARG A 53 -5.90 6.32 -2.94
CA ARG A 53 -6.85 7.37 -2.55
C ARG A 53 -7.27 8.16 -3.80
N LEU A 54 -8.57 8.16 -4.11
CA LEU A 54 -9.12 8.90 -5.26
C LEU A 54 -8.82 10.40 -5.22
N THR A 55 -8.85 11.02 -4.04
CA THR A 55 -8.59 12.45 -3.83
C THR A 55 -7.09 12.76 -3.71
N GLY A 56 -6.31 12.38 -4.73
CA GLY A 56 -4.87 12.61 -4.77
C GLY A 56 -4.09 11.48 -4.10
N ALA A 57 -3.79 10.46 -4.91
CA ALA A 57 -2.97 9.31 -4.52
C ALA A 57 -1.48 9.65 -4.46
N TYR A 58 -1.01 10.50 -5.37
CA TYR A 58 0.40 10.84 -5.53
C TYR A 58 0.58 12.35 -5.39
N TYR A 59 1.50 12.76 -4.52
CA TYR A 59 1.89 14.16 -4.39
C TYR A 59 3.39 14.29 -4.54
N LEU A 60 3.82 15.10 -5.50
CA LEU A 60 5.22 15.47 -5.72
C LEU A 60 5.42 16.93 -5.32
N GLY A 61 6.18 17.13 -4.25
CA GLY A 61 6.53 18.46 -3.76
C GLY A 61 7.46 19.18 -4.74
N ARG A 62 7.03 20.33 -5.25
CA ARG A 62 7.79 21.12 -6.23
C ARG A 62 9.03 21.80 -5.64
N SER A 63 8.99 22.14 -4.35
CA SER A 63 10.05 22.89 -3.67
C SER A 63 10.97 22.02 -2.82
N ASP A 64 10.50 20.86 -2.36
CA ASP A 64 11.22 19.99 -1.41
C ASP A 64 11.45 18.56 -1.94
N ALA A 65 11.05 18.29 -3.19
CA ALA A 65 11.18 17.01 -3.87
C ALA A 65 10.57 15.81 -3.11
N ARG A 66 9.66 16.05 -2.16
CA ARG A 66 9.03 14.96 -1.40
C ARG A 66 7.99 14.24 -2.24
N LEU A 67 8.02 12.90 -2.19
CA LEU A 67 6.98 12.04 -2.74
C LEU A 67 6.09 11.53 -1.61
N ASN A 68 4.78 11.72 -1.75
CA ASN A 68 3.79 11.10 -0.86
C ASN A 68 2.87 10.20 -1.68
N HIS A 69 2.61 9.00 -1.16
CA HIS A 69 1.66 8.05 -1.73
C HIS A 69 0.57 7.74 -0.70
N PHE A 70 -0.68 7.89 -1.12
CA PHE A 70 -1.86 7.73 -0.29
C PHE A 70 -2.72 6.59 -0.80
N VAL A 71 -2.98 5.64 0.10
CA VAL A 71 -3.74 4.42 -0.17
C VAL A 71 -5.05 4.48 0.61
N LYS A 72 -6.14 4.00 -0.01
CA LYS A 72 -7.42 3.84 0.67
C LYS A 72 -7.28 2.81 1.79
N ARG A 73 -7.80 3.16 2.96
CA ARG A 73 -7.88 2.25 4.12
C ARG A 73 -9.33 2.03 4.52
N GLN A 74 -9.62 0.87 5.06
CA GLN A 74 -10.90 0.54 5.67
C GLN A 74 -10.74 0.37 7.18
N ARG A 75 -11.83 0.59 7.92
CA ARG A 75 -11.85 0.37 9.36
C ARG A 75 -11.69 -1.13 9.62
N GLY A 76 -10.71 -1.49 10.44
CA GLY A 76 -10.38 -2.88 10.76
C GLY A 76 -9.23 -3.46 9.94
N ASP A 77 -8.70 -2.73 8.95
CA ASP A 77 -7.47 -3.12 8.27
C ASP A 77 -6.32 -3.12 9.27
N ARG A 78 -5.53 -4.20 9.23
CA ARG A 78 -4.38 -4.40 10.12
C ARG A 78 -3.07 -4.34 9.34
N PHE A 79 -2.03 -3.85 9.98
CA PHE A 79 -0.74 -3.62 9.34
C PHE A 79 0.38 -4.25 10.18
N PHE A 80 1.30 -4.95 9.53
CA PHE A 80 2.37 -5.70 10.19
C PHE A 80 3.70 -5.51 9.48
N GLY A 81 4.82 -5.73 10.19
CA GLY A 81 6.17 -5.63 9.62
C GLY A 81 6.86 -4.32 10.01
N LEU A 82 7.47 -3.66 9.02
CA LEU A 82 8.37 -2.49 9.15
C LEU A 82 9.74 -2.80 9.79
N GLY A 83 10.08 -4.09 9.91
CA GLY A 83 11.28 -4.55 10.59
C GLY A 83 11.15 -4.42 12.10
N GLU A 84 12.16 -3.82 12.72
CA GLU A 84 12.23 -3.65 14.17
C GLU A 84 11.48 -2.36 14.58
N LYS A 85 10.34 -2.53 15.24
CA LYS A 85 9.49 -1.42 15.74
C LYS A 85 8.84 -1.78 17.08
N THR A 86 8.81 -0.80 17.99
CA THR A 86 8.21 -0.87 19.33
C THR A 86 6.69 -0.97 19.32
N GLY A 87 6.11 -1.31 20.46
CA GLY A 87 4.67 -1.34 20.71
C GLY A 87 3.93 -2.47 20.01
N ALA A 88 2.60 -2.39 20.02
CA ALA A 88 1.71 -3.44 19.55
C ALA A 88 2.01 -3.91 18.12
N LEU A 89 1.88 -5.22 17.88
CA LEU A 89 2.13 -5.87 16.59
C LEU A 89 1.31 -5.26 15.45
N ASP A 90 0.05 -4.93 15.72
CA ASP A 90 -0.77 -4.17 14.77
C ASP A 90 -0.32 -2.71 14.73
N ARG A 91 0.10 -2.28 13.56
CA ARG A 91 0.65 -0.96 13.29
C ARG A 91 -0.43 0.04 12.87
N ALA A 92 -1.69 -0.37 12.81
CA ALA A 92 -2.82 0.48 12.45
C ALA A 92 -2.90 1.75 13.32
N GLY A 93 -3.04 2.91 12.67
CA GLY A 93 -3.22 4.20 13.36
C GLY A 93 -1.94 4.84 13.90
N ARG A 94 -0.79 4.17 13.77
CA ARG A 94 0.51 4.72 14.16
C ARG A 94 1.30 5.24 12.96
N ARG A 95 2.24 6.15 13.23
CA ARG A 95 3.23 6.66 12.27
C ARG A 95 4.59 6.09 12.64
N PHE A 96 5.34 5.64 11.63
CA PHE A 96 6.69 5.12 11.79
C PHE A 96 7.65 5.83 10.84
N ARG A 97 8.89 6.00 11.28
CA ARG A 97 10.00 6.56 10.51
C ARG A 97 10.91 5.45 10.02
N MET A 98 11.27 5.51 8.74
CA MET A 98 12.24 4.59 8.14
C MET A 98 13.62 5.22 8.24
N ASP A 99 14.23 5.05 9.40
CA ASP A 99 15.52 5.60 9.74
C ASP A 99 16.20 4.68 10.77
N CYS A 100 17.52 4.73 10.85
CA CYS A 100 18.30 3.98 11.83
C CYS A 100 18.91 4.96 12.83
N THR A 101 18.70 4.73 14.12
CA THR A 101 19.30 5.55 15.18
C THR A 101 19.89 4.68 16.28
N ASP A 102 20.83 5.23 17.05
CA ASP A 102 21.27 4.59 18.29
C ASP A 102 20.19 4.78 19.36
N ALA A 103 19.40 3.73 19.57
CA ALA A 103 18.25 3.74 20.44
C ALA A 103 18.56 3.16 21.84
N MET A 104 19.69 3.53 22.44
CA MET A 104 20.04 3.06 23.79
C MET A 104 19.00 3.54 24.81
N GLY A 105 18.44 2.60 25.58
CA GLY A 105 17.42 2.93 26.60
C GLY A 105 16.04 3.28 26.03
N TYR A 106 15.70 2.79 24.84
CA TYR A 106 14.41 3.05 24.20
C TYR A 106 13.20 2.54 25.01
N ASP A 107 12.07 3.23 24.84
CA ASP A 107 10.77 2.81 25.35
C ASP A 107 10.19 1.72 24.43
N ALA A 108 9.96 0.53 24.99
CA ALA A 108 9.48 -0.63 24.25
C ALA A 108 8.08 -0.48 23.65
N GLU A 109 7.29 0.51 24.07
CA GLU A 109 5.95 0.80 23.57
C GLU A 109 5.94 1.92 22.52
N HIS A 110 6.73 2.98 22.74
CA HIS A 110 6.57 4.23 21.99
C HIS A 110 7.76 4.66 21.13
N SER A 111 8.99 4.21 21.40
CA SER A 111 10.17 4.73 20.69
C SER A 111 10.21 4.33 19.21
N ASP A 112 10.44 5.30 18.33
CA ASP A 112 10.69 5.10 16.90
C ASP A 112 11.43 6.33 16.35
N PRO A 113 12.49 6.19 15.53
CA PRO A 113 13.07 4.95 14.98
C PRO A 113 13.91 4.14 15.97
N LEU A 114 14.34 2.95 15.54
CA LEU A 114 15.26 2.03 16.24
C LEU A 114 16.50 1.75 15.37
N TYR A 115 17.27 0.70 15.70
CA TYR A 115 18.51 0.34 15.03
C TYR A 115 18.34 -0.17 13.60
N LYS A 116 17.20 -0.80 13.30
CA LYS A 116 16.92 -1.41 11.99
C LYS A 116 15.55 -0.99 11.49
N PHE A 117 15.46 -0.74 10.19
CA PHE A 117 14.17 -0.68 9.50
C PHE A 117 14.22 -1.52 8.24
N TRP A 118 13.09 -2.12 7.90
CA TRP A 118 12.87 -2.75 6.61
C TRP A 118 11.61 -2.14 6.03
N PRO A 119 11.65 -1.38 4.91
CA PRO A 119 10.48 -0.72 4.33
C PRO A 119 9.56 -1.73 3.62
N PHE A 120 9.16 -2.76 4.35
CA PHE A 120 8.27 -3.84 3.96
C PHE A 120 7.21 -4.00 5.04
N TYR A 121 5.95 -4.00 4.64
CA TYR A 121 4.84 -4.28 5.52
C TYR A 121 3.81 -5.15 4.81
N ILE A 122 3.00 -5.82 5.61
CA ILE A 122 1.86 -6.61 5.17
C ILE A 122 0.60 -5.88 5.61
N ALA A 123 -0.28 -5.58 4.66
CA ALA A 123 -1.63 -5.15 4.94
C ALA A 123 -2.56 -6.36 4.93
N LYS A 124 -3.40 -6.49 5.97
CA LYS A 124 -4.50 -7.44 6.00
C LYS A 124 -5.80 -6.65 5.91
N PRO A 125 -6.46 -6.62 4.74
CA PRO A 125 -7.77 -6.01 4.59
C PRO A 125 -8.78 -6.66 5.54
N SER A 126 -9.65 -5.83 6.10
CA SER A 126 -10.76 -6.27 6.98
C SER A 126 -11.83 -7.07 6.23
N CYS A 127 -12.02 -6.77 4.94
CA CYS A 127 -12.95 -7.46 4.06
C CYS A 127 -12.17 -8.41 3.14
N ALA A 128 -12.02 -9.68 3.53
CA ALA A 128 -11.46 -10.74 2.69
C ALA A 128 -12.48 -11.88 2.54
#